data_AF-A0AAV8CRC9-F1
#
_entry.id   AF-A0AAV8CRC9-F1
#
_cell.length_a   1.000
_cell.length_b   1.000
_cell.length_c   1.000
_cell.angle_alpha   90.00
_cell.angle_beta   90.00
_cell.angle_gamma   90.00
#
_symmetry.space_group_name_H-M   'P 1'
#
loop_
_entity.id
_entity.type
_entity.pdbx_description
1 polymer ?
#
loop_
_entity_poly.entity_id
_entity_poly.type
_entity_poly.pdbx_seq_one_letter_code
_entity_poly.pdbx_strand_id
1 'polypeptide(L)'
;MAPEVVTASPYGTSADIWSLGCTVLEMLTRKHPFPELEFQQALFKIAKGEQPQIPITLSDNARDFIDHCLQVNPEDRPSAAALLQHPFIRSRISDDAER
;
A
#
# COMPACT_ATOMS: atom_id res chain seq x y z
N MET A 1 3.91 -1.51 8.74
CA MET A 1 4.59 -2.82 8.76
C MET A 1 3.73 -3.82 8.01
N ALA A 2 4.33 -4.70 7.21
CA ALA A 2 3.60 -5.75 6.50
C ALA A 2 3.17 -6.89 7.46
N PRO A 3 2.08 -7.63 7.17
CA PRO A 3 1.60 -8.74 8.00
C PRO A 3 2.70 -9.74 8.39
N GLU A 4 3.46 -10.20 7.41
CA GLU A 4 4.54 -11.17 7.59
C GLU A 4 5.69 -10.65 8.46
N VAL A 5 5.92 -9.33 8.48
CA VAL A 5 6.93 -8.69 9.35
C VAL A 5 6.41 -8.65 10.78
N VAL A 6 5.13 -8.33 10.98
CA VAL A 6 4.50 -8.29 12.31
C VAL A 6 4.43 -9.69 12.92
N THR A 7 4.19 -10.73 12.12
CA THR A 7 4.15 -12.12 12.57
C THR A 7 5.53 -12.80 12.62
N ALA A 8 6.62 -12.03 12.47
CA ALA A 8 8.00 -12.52 12.47
C ALA A 8 8.24 -13.69 11.49
N SER A 9 7.53 -13.69 10.36
CA SER A 9 7.72 -14.64 9.27
C SER A 9 8.85 -14.18 8.35
N PRO A 10 9.46 -15.08 7.55
CA PRO A 10 10.41 -14.68 6.52
C PRO A 10 9.78 -13.64 5.59
N TYR A 11 10.48 -12.54 5.36
CA TYR A 11 10.01 -11.45 4.51
C TYR A 11 11.09 -11.05 3.50
N GLY A 12 10.66 -10.46 2.39
CA GLY A 12 11.52 -9.99 1.32
C GLY A 12 11.03 -8.65 0.78
N THR A 13 11.37 -8.35 -0.48
CA THR A 13 11.02 -7.08 -1.13
C THR A 13 9.52 -6.82 -1.24
N SER A 14 8.68 -7.85 -1.15
CA SER A 14 7.22 -7.71 -1.06
C SER A 14 6.75 -6.97 0.21
N ALA A 15 7.52 -6.99 1.30
CA ALA A 15 7.24 -6.19 2.49
C ALA A 15 7.46 -4.68 2.26
N ASP A 16 8.41 -4.32 1.38
CA ASP A 16 8.60 -2.93 0.95
C ASP A 16 7.42 -2.45 0.11
N ILE A 17 6.83 -3.33 -0.72
CA ILE A 17 5.62 -3.01 -1.50
C ILE A 17 4.43 -2.70 -0.60
N TRP A 18 4.23 -3.46 0.47
CA TRP A 18 3.21 -3.12 1.47
C TRP A 18 3.46 -1.74 2.09
N SER A 19 4.72 -1.49 2.48
CA SER A 19 5.09 -0.21 3.09
C SER A 19 4.86 0.96 2.13
N LEU A 20 5.17 0.78 0.84
CA LEU A 20 4.85 1.73 -0.22
C LEU A 20 3.34 2.00 -0.30
N GLY A 21 2.50 0.97 -0.31
CA GLY A 21 1.04 1.11 -0.30
C GLY A 21 0.54 1.93 0.89
N CYS A 22 1.04 1.64 2.10
CA CYS A 22 0.75 2.44 3.30
C CYS A 22 1.19 3.90 3.14
N THR A 23 2.40 4.16 2.63
CA THR A 23 2.92 5.52 2.44
C THR A 23 2.09 6.30 1.42
N VAL A 24 1.69 5.70 0.30
CA VAL A 24 0.84 6.36 -0.70
C VAL A 24 -0.53 6.68 -0.11
N LEU A 25 -1.14 5.73 0.60
CA LEU A 25 -2.41 5.96 1.31
C LEU A 25 -2.29 7.10 2.32
N GLU A 26 -1.22 7.13 3.10
CA GLU A 26 -0.97 8.17 4.10
C GLU A 26 -0.77 9.54 3.46
N MET A 27 0.00 9.65 2.38
CA MET A 27 0.21 10.92 1.66
C MET A 27 -1.09 11.46 1.05
N LEU A 28 -1.92 10.59 0.48
CA LEU A 28 -3.18 11.01 -0.16
C LEU A 28 -4.27 11.39 0.85
N THR A 29 -4.27 10.75 2.02
CA THR A 29 -5.31 10.96 3.05
C THR A 29 -4.87 11.92 4.16
N ARG A 30 -3.56 12.18 4.30
CA ARG A 30 -2.92 12.87 5.42
C ARG A 30 -3.19 12.22 6.77
N LYS A 31 -3.44 10.91 6.76
CA LYS A 31 -3.78 10.10 7.94
C LYS A 31 -3.00 8.80 7.86
N HIS A 32 -2.52 8.32 9.00
CA HIS A 32 -1.96 6.96 9.06
C HIS A 32 -3.02 5.92 8.62
N PRO A 33 -2.61 4.74 8.11
CA PRO A 33 -3.54 3.73 7.59
C PRO A 33 -4.64 3.28 8.56
N PHE A 34 -4.38 3.35 9.88
CA PHE A 34 -5.34 3.07 10.95
C PHE A 34 -5.42 4.26 11.92
N PRO A 35 -6.11 5.36 11.56
CA PRO A 35 -6.00 6.63 12.28
C PRO A 35 -6.69 6.63 13.64
N GLU A 36 -7.68 5.76 13.84
CA GLU A 36 -8.48 5.66 15.07
C GLU A 36 -7.89 4.66 16.09
N LEU A 37 -6.74 4.06 15.79
CA LEU A 37 -6.16 2.98 16.58
C LEU A 37 -4.80 3.37 17.14
N GLU A 38 -4.55 2.96 18.37
CA GLU A 38 -3.20 3.00 18.94
C GLU A 38 -2.29 2.03 18.20
N PHE A 39 -0.98 2.28 18.25
CA PHE A 39 0.02 1.52 17.50
C PHE A 39 -0.11 0.00 17.70
N GLN A 40 -0.27 -0.47 18.94
CA GLN A 40 -0.41 -1.90 19.25
C GLN A 40 -1.70 -2.52 18.69
N GLN A 41 -2.79 -1.74 18.65
CA GLN A 41 -4.06 -2.20 18.09
C GLN A 41 -3.98 -2.31 16.57
N ALA A 42 -3.30 -1.37 15.91
CA ALA A 42 -3.04 -1.42 14.47
C ALA A 42 -2.17 -2.64 14.11
N LEU A 43 -1.11 -2.92 14.88
CA LEU A 43 -0.29 -4.12 14.68
C LEU A 43 -1.10 -5.41 14.82
N PHE A 44 -1.99 -5.49 15.80
CA PHE A 44 -2.85 -6.66 16.00
C PHE A 44 -3.79 -6.89 14.81
N LYS A 45 -4.36 -5.83 14.23
CA LYS A 45 -5.17 -5.91 13.01
C LYS A 45 -4.36 -6.38 11.82
N ILE A 46 -3.18 -5.81 11.62
CA ILE A 46 -2.26 -6.19 10.54
C ILE A 46 -1.86 -7.67 10.66
N ALA A 47 -1.56 -8.14 11.88
CA ALA A 47 -1.23 -9.56 12.13
C ALA A 47 -2.38 -10.52 11.82
N LYS A 48 -3.64 -10.04 11.88
CA LYS A 48 -4.84 -10.80 11.47
C LYS A 48 -5.13 -10.74 9.97
N GLY A 49 -4.32 -10.01 9.20
CA GLY A 49 -4.56 -9.79 7.78
C GLY A 49 -5.65 -8.74 7.50
N GLU A 50 -6.02 -7.91 8.47
CA GLU A 50 -6.92 -6.79 8.20
C GLU A 50 -6.17 -5.68 7.45
N GLN A 51 -6.73 -5.26 6.32
CA GLN A 51 -6.20 -4.15 5.51
C GLN A 51 -6.75 -2.80 6.01
N PRO A 52 -5.98 -1.70 5.85
CA PRO A 52 -6.51 -0.36 6.11
C PRO A 52 -7.60 0.00 5.10
N GLN A 53 -8.51 0.88 5.52
CA GLN A 53 -9.59 1.33 4.63
C GLN A 53 -9.05 2.32 3.58
N ILE A 54 -9.37 2.06 2.31
CA ILE A 54 -9.03 2.96 1.20
C ILE A 54 -10.27 3.85 0.92
N PRO A 55 -10.17 5.18 1.10
CA PRO A 55 -11.33 6.05 0.89
C PRO A 55 -11.80 6.07 -0.56
N ILE A 56 -13.11 5.98 -0.78
CA ILE A 56 -13.72 6.06 -2.12
C ILE A 56 -13.51 7.43 -2.80
N THR A 57 -13.13 8.45 -2.03
CA THR A 57 -12.83 9.79 -2.52
C THR A 57 -11.52 9.88 -3.32
N LEU A 58 -10.64 8.88 -3.21
CA LEU A 58 -9.43 8.79 -4.03
C LEU A 58 -9.80 8.39 -5.47
N SER A 59 -8.94 8.68 -6.45
CA SER A 59 -9.18 8.26 -7.83
C SER A 59 -9.14 6.74 -7.98
N ASP A 60 -9.85 6.20 -8.98
CA ASP A 60 -9.93 4.76 -9.22
C ASP A 60 -8.53 4.14 -9.38
N ASN A 61 -7.65 4.77 -10.17
CA ASN A 61 -6.26 4.33 -10.34
C ASN A 61 -5.48 4.32 -9.02
N ALA A 62 -5.70 5.31 -8.13
CA ALA A 62 -5.01 5.36 -6.85
C ALA A 62 -5.50 4.25 -5.91
N ARG A 63 -6.82 4.02 -5.86
CA ARG A 63 -7.40 2.94 -5.04
C ARG A 63 -6.92 1.59 -5.51
N ASP A 64 -6.95 1.35 -6.82
CA ASP A 64 -6.46 0.12 -7.46
C ASP A 64 -4.97 -0.12 -7.19
N PHE A 65 -4.13 0.91 -7.31
CA PHE A 65 -2.71 0.82 -6.98
C PHE A 65 -2.46 0.44 -5.52
N ILE A 66 -3.15 1.10 -4.59
CA ILE A 66 -3.01 0.85 -3.15
C ILE A 66 -3.51 -0.57 -2.82
N ASP A 67 -4.61 -1.01 -3.42
CA ASP A 67 -5.17 -2.35 -3.21
C ASP A 67 -4.19 -3.46 -3.63
N HIS A 68 -3.56 -3.32 -4.80
CA HIS A 68 -2.50 -4.24 -5.23
C HIS A 68 -1.29 -4.25 -4.26
N CYS A 69 -0.90 -3.09 -3.72
CA CYS A 69 0.20 -3.02 -2.76
C CYS A 69 -0.12 -3.68 -1.42
N LEU A 70 -1.38 -3.61 -0.98
CA LEU A 70 -1.82 -4.00 0.35
C LEU A 70 -2.40 -5.42 0.41
N GLN A 71 -2.13 -6.27 -0.57
CA GLN A 71 -2.52 -7.68 -0.51
C GLN A 71 -1.89 -8.36 0.72
N VAL A 72 -2.70 -9.13 1.47
CA VAL A 72 -2.25 -9.77 2.72
C VAL A 72 -1.16 -10.79 2.42
N ASN A 73 -1.39 -11.64 1.41
CA ASN A 73 -0.41 -12.60 0.92
C ASN A 73 0.72 -11.86 0.17
N PRO A 74 2.00 -12.01 0.58
CA PRO A 74 3.11 -11.32 -0.05
C PRO A 74 3.32 -11.68 -1.53
N GLU A 75 2.93 -12.89 -1.94
CA GLU A 75 3.08 -13.37 -3.32
C GLU A 75 2.07 -12.74 -4.29
N ASP A 76 0.96 -12.23 -3.77
CA ASP A 76 -0.05 -11.53 -4.57
C ASP A 76 0.31 -10.06 -4.81
N ARG A 77 1.37 -9.56 -4.15
CA ARG A 77 1.85 -8.19 -4.33
C ARG A 77 2.72 -8.11 -5.59
N PRO A 78 2.45 -7.15 -6.50
CA PRO A 78 3.28 -6.96 -7.68
C PRO A 78 4.69 -6.47 -7.31
N SER A 79 5.67 -6.76 -8.16
CA SER A 79 7.01 -6.19 -8.02
C SER A 79 7.01 -4.68 -8.25
N ALA A 80 8.02 -3.98 -7.72
CA ALA A 80 8.20 -2.55 -7.97
C ALA A 80 8.27 -2.23 -9.47
N ALA A 81 8.92 -3.09 -10.27
CA ALA A 81 9.00 -2.96 -11.72
C ALA A 81 7.62 -3.05 -12.40
N ALA A 82 6.73 -3.93 -11.90
CA ALA A 82 5.36 -4.03 -12.39
C ALA A 82 4.53 -2.81 -11.98
N LEU A 83 4.67 -2.33 -10.74
CA LEU A 83 3.97 -1.14 -10.25
C LEU A 83 4.34 0.15 -11.00
N LEU A 84 5.58 0.27 -11.49
CA LEU A 84 5.99 1.40 -12.35
C LEU A 84 5.17 1.47 -13.66
N GLN A 85 4.60 0.34 -14.10
CA GLN A 85 3.76 0.29 -15.29
C GLN A 85 2.27 0.53 -14.98
N HIS A 86 1.90 0.67 -13.71
CA HIS A 86 0.53 0.87 -13.29
C HIS A 86 -0.02 2.23 -13.76
N PRO A 87 -1.31 2.34 -14.17
CA PRO A 87 -1.92 3.60 -14.62
C PRO A 87 -1.76 4.75 -13.64
N PHE A 88 -1.80 4.50 -12.33
CA PHE A 88 -1.56 5.50 -11.28
C PHE A 88 -0.23 6.25 -11.41
N ILE A 89 0.83 5.55 -11.85
CA ILE A 89 2.17 6.11 -12.03
C ILE A 89 2.33 6.63 -13.46
N ARG A 90 1.93 5.83 -14.45
CA ARG A 90 2.09 6.18 -15.88
C ARG A 90 1.30 7.42 -16.29
N SER A 91 0.12 7.67 -15.70
CA SER A 91 -0.68 8.84 -16.03
C SER A 91 -0.02 10.17 -15.65
N ARG A 92 1.11 10.15 -14.92
CA ARG A 92 1.87 11.35 -14.55
C ARG A 92 3.17 11.52 -15.33
N ILE A 93 3.75 10.43 -15.82
CA ILE A 93 5.00 10.47 -16.60
C ILE A 93 4.76 11.10 -17.98
N SER A 94 3.55 10.99 -18.54
CA SER A 94 3.16 11.66 -19.78
C SER A 94 3.10 13.19 -19.66
N ASP A 95 2.77 13.71 -18.47
CA ASP A 95 2.58 15.15 -18.27
C ASP A 95 3.90 15.90 -18.01
N ASP A 96 4.91 15.19 -17.46
CA ASP A 96 6.24 15.76 -17.18
C ASP A 96 7.22 15.62 -18.36
N ALA A 97 6.96 14.74 -19.34
CA ALA A 97 7.79 14.58 -20.53
C ALA A 97 7.58 15.69 -21.59
N GLU A 98 6.56 16.54 -21.41
CA GLU A 98 6.23 17.69 -22.27
C GLU A 98 6.49 19.06 -21.58
N ARG A 99 7.17 19.07 -20.42
CA ARG A 99 7.66 20.29 -19.74
C ARG A 99 9.18 20.37 -19.72
#